data_AF-A0A5C6KFA3-F1
#
_entry.id   AF-A0A5C6KFA3-F1
#
_cell.length_a   1.000
_cell.length_b   1.000
_cell.length_c   1.000
_cell.angle_alpha   90.00
_cell.angle_beta   90.00
_cell.angle_gamma   90.00
#
_symmetry.space_group_name_H-M   'P 1'
#
loop_
_entity.id
_entity.type
_entity.pdbx_description
1 polymer ?
#
loop_
_entity_poly.entity_id
_entity_poly.type
_entity_poly.pdbx_seq_one_letter_code
_entity_poly.pdbx_strand_id
1 'polypeptide(L)'
;MSTGKEISTKVVRVSPSVKKRLEIFQGGDTPNVVIDRMLTFFEVTGYNPRYASRNPTALVEKRVEDLVRIVKSQERDIFKPILEKLAGMGGGLHESPDYARLMNEMHDLQERNRKLQQQLAEYGEGSPADVEKEREKLRRLAELIKFQLNPDKFPKVKFCDDVKIPVSTLQLLIKKINEEYVL
;
A
#
# COMPACT_ATOMS: atom_id res chain seq x y z
N MET A 1 33.60 17.30 18.71
CA MET A 1 32.38 17.85 19.35
C MET A 1 31.38 16.72 19.50
N SER A 2 30.97 16.42 20.73
CA SER A 2 30.09 15.30 21.06
C SER A 2 28.66 15.61 20.61
N THR A 3 28.13 14.86 19.65
CA THR A 3 26.71 14.93 19.28
C THR A 3 25.90 14.23 20.37
N GLY A 4 25.46 15.00 21.36
CA GLY A 4 24.59 14.53 22.42
C GLY A 4 23.26 14.02 21.85
N LYS A 5 23.11 12.70 21.77
CA LYS A 5 21.79 12.08 21.69
C LYS A 5 21.06 12.40 22.99
N GLU A 6 20.08 13.29 22.95
CA GLU A 6 19.13 13.46 24.05
C GLU A 6 18.40 12.12 24.27
N ILE A 7 18.79 11.42 25.32
CA ILE A 7 18.08 10.23 25.78
C ILE A 7 16.83 10.75 26.51
N SER A 8 15.72 10.84 25.79
CA SER A 8 14.41 11.17 26.36
C SER A 8 14.05 10.14 27.45
N THR A 9 14.14 10.56 28.72
CA THR A 9 13.89 9.75 29.93
C THR A 9 12.41 9.45 30.21
N LYS A 10 11.49 9.97 29.39
CA LYS A 10 10.06 9.73 29.52
C LYS A 10 9.69 8.54 28.63
N VAL A 11 9.24 7.46 29.24
CA VAL A 11 8.89 6.20 28.58
C VAL A 11 7.41 5.92 28.71
N VAL A 12 6.77 5.56 27.61
CA VAL A 12 5.32 5.31 27.57
C VAL A 12 4.98 3.87 27.92
N ARG A 13 4.05 3.68 28.88
CA ARG A 13 3.56 2.35 29.29
C ARG A 13 2.65 1.75 28.23
N VAL A 14 2.98 0.55 27.79
CA VAL A 14 2.12 -0.30 26.95
C VAL A 14 1.21 -1.15 27.84
N SER A 15 -0.07 -1.30 27.49
CA SER A 15 -1.00 -2.08 28.33
C SER A 15 -0.62 -3.57 28.39
N PRO A 16 -0.94 -4.28 29.48
CA PRO A 16 -0.63 -5.72 29.60
C PRO A 16 -1.21 -6.56 28.46
N SER A 17 -2.38 -6.18 27.94
CA SER A 17 -3.02 -6.86 26.81
C SER A 17 -2.28 -6.63 25.50
N VAL A 18 -1.69 -5.46 25.27
CA VAL A 18 -0.83 -5.19 24.10
C VAL A 18 0.52 -5.92 24.26
N LYS A 19 1.11 -5.91 25.45
CA LYS A 19 2.35 -6.63 25.78
C LYS A 19 2.20 -8.13 25.49
N LYS A 20 1.15 -8.75 26.01
CA LYS A 20 0.85 -10.18 25.79
C LYS A 20 0.66 -10.52 24.31
N ARG A 21 0.07 -9.62 23.52
CA ARG A 21 -0.04 -9.82 22.07
C ARG A 21 1.32 -9.73 21.38
N LEU A 22 2.17 -8.78 21.76
CA LEU A 22 3.52 -8.64 21.20
C LEU A 22 4.39 -9.86 21.54
N GLU A 23 4.28 -10.41 22.75
CA GLU A 23 4.99 -11.62 23.18
C GLU A 23 4.70 -12.84 22.28
N ILE A 24 3.47 -12.98 21.76
CA ILE A 24 3.12 -14.05 20.80
C ILE A 24 3.96 -13.95 19.52
N PHE A 25 4.28 -12.73 19.09
CA PHE A 25 5.03 -12.46 17.86
C PHE A 25 6.52 -12.21 18.10
N GLN A 26 6.99 -12.28 19.36
CA GLN A 26 8.38 -12.01 19.70
C GLN A 26 9.32 -13.10 19.20
N GLY A 27 8.96 -14.38 19.35
CA GLY A 27 9.80 -15.47 18.85
C GLY A 27 11.25 -15.44 19.35
N GLY A 28 11.52 -14.81 20.51
CA GLY A 28 12.86 -14.59 21.07
C GLY A 28 13.44 -13.19 20.84
N ASP A 29 12.86 -12.38 19.95
CA ASP A 29 13.26 -10.99 19.73
C ASP A 29 12.77 -10.04 20.84
N THR A 30 13.40 -8.87 20.94
CA THR A 30 12.92 -7.80 21.83
C THR A 30 11.63 -7.15 21.29
N PRO A 31 10.76 -6.60 22.15
CA PRO A 31 9.54 -5.91 21.72
C PRO A 31 9.78 -4.82 20.66
N ASN A 32 10.88 -4.08 20.77
CA ASN A 32 11.21 -3.00 19.82
C ASN A 32 11.54 -3.56 18.43
N VAL A 33 12.33 -4.64 18.35
CA VAL A 33 12.65 -5.32 17.09
C VAL A 33 11.39 -5.84 16.39
N VAL A 34 10.45 -6.36 17.18
CA VAL A 34 9.18 -6.88 16.66
C VAL A 34 8.29 -5.76 16.12
N ILE A 35 8.24 -4.62 16.83
CA ILE A 35 7.50 -3.42 16.38
C ILE A 35 8.09 -2.91 15.07
N ASP A 36 9.42 -2.77 14.97
CA ASP A 36 10.08 -2.31 13.75
C ASP A 36 9.77 -3.26 12.58
N ARG A 37 9.88 -4.58 12.78
CA ARG A 37 9.52 -5.58 11.76
C ARG A 37 8.06 -5.46 11.31
N MET A 38 7.13 -5.24 12.24
CA MET A 38 5.71 -5.07 11.93
C MET A 38 5.45 -3.79 11.12
N LEU A 39 6.14 -2.69 11.45
CA LEU A 39 6.03 -1.43 10.71
C LEU A 39 6.58 -1.58 9.29
N THR A 40 7.79 -2.15 9.13
CA THR A 40 8.38 -2.42 7.82
C THR A 40 7.51 -3.36 6.99
N PHE A 41 6.92 -4.39 7.59
CA PHE A 41 6.01 -5.29 6.87
C PHE A 41 4.78 -4.55 6.34
N PHE A 42 4.17 -3.69 7.15
CA PHE A 42 3.02 -2.90 6.73
C PHE A 42 3.40 -1.90 5.63
N GLU A 43 4.53 -1.21 5.78
CA GLU A 43 5.02 -0.23 4.82
C GLU A 43 5.30 -0.86 3.45
N VAL A 44 5.92 -2.03 3.41
CA VAL A 44 6.26 -2.73 2.15
C VAL A 44 5.04 -3.39 1.51
N THR A 45 4.12 -3.94 2.30
CA THR A 45 3.08 -4.84 1.77
C THR A 45 1.67 -4.24 1.77
N GLY A 46 1.41 -3.19 2.57
CA GLY A 46 0.08 -2.65 2.83
C GLY A 46 -0.85 -3.57 3.64
N TYR A 47 -0.39 -4.75 4.07
CA TYR A 47 -1.20 -5.72 4.80
C TYR A 47 -1.02 -5.64 6.32
N ASN A 48 -2.04 -6.07 7.05
CA ASN A 48 -1.99 -6.16 8.50
C ASN A 48 -0.78 -6.99 8.97
N PRO A 49 0.12 -6.43 9.80
CA PRO A 49 1.34 -7.09 10.23
C PRO A 49 1.13 -8.22 11.24
N ARG A 50 -0.12 -8.64 11.50
CA ARG A 50 -0.42 -9.96 12.10
C ARG A 50 0.23 -11.12 11.35
N TYR A 51 0.59 -10.92 10.08
CA TYR A 51 1.32 -11.89 9.24
C TYR A 51 2.82 -11.60 9.09
N ALA A 52 3.37 -10.66 9.88
CA ALA A 52 4.77 -10.21 9.82
C ALA A 52 5.82 -11.29 10.20
N SER A 53 5.40 -12.55 10.36
CA SER A 53 6.29 -13.70 10.44
C SER A 53 6.90 -14.09 9.08
N ARG A 54 6.42 -13.53 7.97
CA ARG A 54 6.96 -13.77 6.63
C ARG A 54 7.80 -12.58 6.17
N ASN A 55 8.93 -12.85 5.52
CA ASN A 55 9.76 -11.83 4.89
C ASN A 55 8.89 -11.01 3.90
N PRO A 56 8.64 -9.70 4.15
CA PRO A 56 7.70 -8.91 3.36
C PRO A 56 8.15 -8.77 1.91
N THR A 57 9.46 -8.63 1.67
CA THR A 57 10.04 -8.51 0.33
C THR A 57 9.83 -9.79 -0.47
N ALA A 58 10.10 -10.95 0.13
CA ALA A 58 9.90 -12.25 -0.53
C ALA A 58 8.43 -12.50 -0.94
N LEU A 59 7.47 -11.96 -0.19
CA LEU A 59 6.04 -12.07 -0.54
C LEU A 59 5.71 -11.26 -1.81
N VAL A 60 6.26 -10.04 -1.91
CA VAL A 60 6.07 -9.18 -3.09
C VAL A 60 6.78 -9.78 -4.29
N GLU A 61 8.03 -10.23 -4.14
CA GLU A 61 8.80 -10.89 -5.18
C GLU A 61 8.05 -12.09 -5.76
N LYS A 62 7.52 -12.97 -4.91
CA LYS A 62 6.73 -14.12 -5.36
C LYS A 62 5.48 -13.69 -6.15
N ARG A 63 4.75 -12.67 -5.69
CA ARG A 63 3.57 -12.18 -6.40
C ARG A 63 3.91 -11.61 -7.77
N VAL A 64 5.02 -10.87 -7.86
CA VAL A 64 5.51 -10.35 -9.14
C VAL A 64 5.89 -11.50 -10.07
N GLU A 65 6.57 -12.53 -9.56
CA GLU A 65 6.90 -13.73 -10.33
C GLU A 65 5.64 -14.44 -10.87
N ASP A 66 4.63 -14.63 -10.02
CA ASP A 66 3.36 -15.25 -10.40
C ASP A 66 2.64 -14.43 -11.50
N LEU A 67 2.63 -13.10 -11.40
CA LEU A 67 2.08 -12.21 -12.43
C LEU A 67 2.82 -12.33 -13.76
N VAL A 68 4.15 -12.32 -13.75
CA VAL A 68 4.97 -12.50 -14.97
C VAL A 68 4.67 -13.84 -15.62
N ARG A 69 4.52 -14.90 -14.82
CA ARG A 69 4.20 -16.25 -15.32
C ARG A 69 2.83 -16.30 -15.99
N ILE A 70 1.82 -15.65 -15.39
CA ILE A 70 0.47 -15.54 -15.97
C ILE A 70 0.53 -14.81 -17.31
N VAL A 71 1.18 -13.64 -17.36
CA VAL A 71 1.29 -12.85 -18.61
C VAL A 71 1.99 -13.67 -19.71
N LYS A 72 3.13 -14.30 -19.40
CA LYS A 72 3.83 -15.16 -20.37
C LYS A 72 2.99 -16.34 -20.86
N SER A 73 2.18 -16.94 -19.98
CA SER A 73 1.26 -18.01 -20.39
C SER A 73 0.16 -17.48 -21.31
N GLN A 74 -0.40 -16.30 -21.05
CA GLN A 74 -1.40 -15.68 -21.91
C GLN A 74 -0.82 -15.32 -23.29
N GLU A 75 0.41 -14.77 -23.32
CA GLU A 75 1.15 -14.52 -24.56
C GLU A 75 1.33 -15.79 -25.39
N ARG A 76 1.76 -16.89 -24.76
CA ARG A 76 2.02 -18.16 -25.46
C ARG A 76 0.73 -18.87 -25.89
N ASP A 77 -0.25 -18.96 -25.00
CA ASP A 77 -1.39 -19.87 -25.15
C ASP A 77 -2.60 -19.20 -25.81
N ILE A 78 -2.70 -17.86 -25.75
CA ILE A 78 -3.83 -17.10 -26.30
C ILE A 78 -3.35 -16.19 -27.43
N PHE A 79 -2.45 -15.25 -27.13
CA PHE A 79 -2.14 -14.18 -28.09
C PHE A 79 -1.33 -14.65 -29.30
N LYS A 80 -0.30 -15.48 -29.08
CA LYS A 80 0.56 -15.97 -30.15
C LYS A 80 -0.20 -16.79 -31.22
N PRO A 81 -1.05 -17.77 -30.87
CA PRO A 81 -1.85 -18.49 -31.86
C PRO A 81 -2.80 -17.60 -32.67
N ILE A 82 -3.39 -16.58 -32.02
CA ILE A 82 -4.25 -15.60 -32.70
C ILE A 82 -3.44 -14.81 -33.73
N LEU A 83 -2.26 -14.31 -33.34
CA LEU A 83 -1.38 -13.54 -34.22
C LEU A 83 -0.84 -14.37 -35.39
N GLU A 84 -0.46 -15.62 -35.14
CA GLU A 84 0.01 -16.56 -36.19
C GLU A 84 -1.11 -16.91 -37.18
N LYS A 85 -2.34 -17.11 -36.70
CA LYS A 85 -3.52 -17.35 -37.56
C LYS A 85 -3.82 -16.14 -38.44
N LEU A 86 -3.67 -14.93 -37.91
CA LEU A 86 -3.84 -13.68 -38.67
C LEU A 86 -2.73 -13.50 -39.72
N ALA A 87 -1.48 -13.86 -39.41
CA ALA A 87 -0.35 -13.76 -40.34
C ALA A 87 -0.42 -14.80 -41.50
N GLY A 88 -1.04 -15.97 -41.27
CA GLY A 88 -1.17 -17.04 -42.27
C GLY A 88 -2.27 -16.84 -43.32
N MET A 89 -3.17 -15.85 -43.16
CA MET A 89 -4.25 -15.54 -44.10
C MET A 89 -3.77 -14.64 -45.26
N GLY A 90 -2.72 -15.08 -45.99
CA GLY A 90 -1.99 -14.35 -47.03
C GLY A 90 -2.76 -13.89 -48.29
N GLY A 91 -3.85 -13.15 -48.14
CA GLY A 91 -4.50 -12.33 -49.17
C GLY A 91 -4.79 -10.97 -48.56
N GLY A 92 -4.79 -9.91 -49.38
CA GLY A 92 -4.93 -8.53 -48.93
C GLY A 92 -6.04 -8.39 -47.90
N LEU A 93 -5.66 -8.26 -46.62
CA LEU A 93 -6.56 -8.22 -45.47
C LEU A 93 -7.74 -7.28 -45.75
N HIS A 94 -7.47 -6.17 -46.45
CA HIS A 94 -8.43 -5.13 -46.82
C HIS A 94 -9.68 -5.55 -47.62
N GLU A 95 -9.65 -6.66 -48.36
CA GLU A 95 -10.78 -7.06 -49.24
C GLU A 95 -11.68 -8.16 -48.66
N SER A 96 -11.30 -8.76 -47.52
CA SER A 96 -12.12 -9.78 -46.88
C SER A 96 -13.36 -9.16 -46.20
N PRO A 97 -14.57 -9.75 -46.36
CA PRO A 97 -15.76 -9.35 -45.62
C PRO A 97 -15.57 -9.36 -44.09
N ASP A 98 -14.67 -10.20 -43.61
CA ASP A 98 -14.32 -10.30 -42.19
C ASP A 98 -13.42 -9.14 -41.74
N TYR A 99 -12.60 -8.60 -42.63
CA TYR A 99 -11.80 -7.40 -42.34
C TYR A 99 -12.63 -6.13 -42.35
N ALA A 100 -13.58 -6.00 -43.28
CA ALA A 100 -14.53 -4.89 -43.26
C ALA A 100 -15.35 -4.86 -41.95
N ARG A 101 -15.79 -6.04 -41.48
CA ARG A 101 -16.41 -6.18 -40.16
C ARG A 101 -15.47 -5.77 -39.03
N LEU A 102 -14.23 -6.27 -39.04
CA LEU A 102 -13.23 -5.94 -38.03
C LEU A 102 -12.91 -4.44 -37.98
N MET A 103 -12.79 -3.78 -39.13
CA MET A 103 -12.55 -2.33 -39.22
C MET A 103 -13.71 -1.52 -38.65
N ASN A 104 -14.95 -1.92 -38.93
CA ASN A 104 -16.13 -1.28 -38.36
C ASN A 104 -16.19 -1.49 -36.84
N GLU A 105 -15.90 -2.69 -36.36
CA GLU A 105 -15.89 -3.00 -34.93
C GLU A 105 -14.76 -2.25 -34.19
N MET A 106 -13.59 -2.12 -34.83
CA MET A 106 -12.49 -1.28 -34.35
C MET A 106 -12.87 0.20 -34.30
N HIS A 107 -13.62 0.68 -35.28
CA HIS A 107 -14.09 2.06 -35.29
C HIS A 107 -15.09 2.32 -34.14
N ASP A 108 -16.07 1.43 -33.97
CA ASP A 108 -17.05 1.49 -32.88
C ASP A 108 -16.38 1.39 -31.51
N LEU A 109 -15.36 0.54 -31.39
CA LEU A 109 -14.55 0.41 -30.17
C LEU A 109 -13.73 1.67 -29.91
N GLN A 110 -13.10 2.27 -30.92
CA GLN A 110 -12.39 3.53 -30.76
C GLN A 110 -13.33 4.67 -30.34
N GLU A 111 -14.55 4.72 -30.89
CA GLU A 111 -15.54 5.72 -30.51
C GLU A 111 -16.05 5.49 -29.08
N ARG A 112 -16.37 4.24 -28.72
CA ARG A 112 -16.69 3.88 -27.32
C ARG A 112 -15.54 4.21 -26.38
N ASN A 113 -14.30 3.97 -26.78
CA ASN A 113 -13.13 4.27 -25.95
C ASN A 113 -12.95 5.78 -25.78
N ARG A 114 -13.16 6.61 -26.83
CA ARG A 114 -13.21 8.07 -26.69
C ARG A 114 -14.32 8.52 -25.75
N LYS A 115 -15.52 7.95 -25.88
CA LYS A 115 -16.66 8.24 -24.99
C LYS A 115 -16.36 7.83 -23.56
N LEU A 116 -15.75 6.66 -23.34
CA LEU A 116 -15.31 6.20 -22.03
C LEU A 116 -14.19 7.05 -21.46
N GLN A 117 -13.25 7.54 -22.28
CA GLN A 117 -12.20 8.47 -21.83
C GLN A 117 -12.78 9.84 -21.48
N GLN A 118 -13.76 10.35 -22.23
CA GLN A 118 -14.51 11.55 -21.87
C GLN A 118 -15.30 11.34 -20.59
N GLN A 119 -16.01 10.22 -20.44
CA GLN A 119 -16.67 9.86 -19.20
C GLN A 119 -15.67 9.73 -18.07
N LEU A 120 -14.52 9.07 -18.22
CA LEU A 120 -13.49 8.98 -17.20
C LEU A 120 -12.81 10.32 -16.91
N ALA A 121 -12.85 11.29 -17.82
CA ALA A 121 -12.41 12.66 -17.58
C ALA A 121 -13.49 13.49 -16.86
N GLU A 122 -14.77 13.22 -17.11
CA GLU A 122 -15.93 13.79 -16.41
C GLU A 122 -16.15 13.17 -15.02
N TYR A 123 -15.84 11.88 -14.87
CA TYR A 123 -15.68 11.12 -13.62
C TYR A 123 -14.25 11.21 -13.07
N GLY A 124 -13.39 11.99 -13.74
CA GLY A 124 -11.96 12.13 -13.46
C GLY A 124 -11.74 13.07 -12.31
N GLU A 125 -11.27 12.47 -11.21
CA GLU A 125 -11.44 12.94 -9.83
C GLU A 125 -12.92 12.81 -9.43
N GLY A 126 -13.21 12.11 -8.32
CA GLY A 126 -14.56 12.11 -7.76
C GLY A 126 -15.06 13.55 -7.66
N SER A 127 -16.38 13.78 -7.64
CA SER A 127 -16.93 15.13 -7.44
C SER A 127 -16.08 15.87 -6.41
N PRO A 128 -15.77 17.17 -6.56
CA PRO A 128 -15.00 17.90 -5.55
C PRO A 128 -15.51 17.66 -4.12
N ALA A 129 -16.81 17.38 -3.97
CA ALA A 129 -17.43 16.93 -2.73
C ALA A 129 -16.99 15.54 -2.24
N ASP A 130 -16.84 14.55 -3.13
CA ASP A 130 -16.34 13.21 -2.81
C ASP A 130 -14.84 13.22 -2.49
N VAL A 131 -14.04 13.98 -3.25
CA VAL A 131 -12.61 14.17 -2.96
C VAL A 131 -12.44 14.88 -1.62
N GLU A 132 -13.22 15.93 -1.34
CA GLU A 132 -13.19 16.60 -0.04
C GLU A 132 -13.68 15.70 1.10
N LYS A 133 -14.67 14.84 0.84
CA LYS A 133 -15.13 13.84 1.83
C LYS A 133 -14.05 12.83 2.16
N GLU A 134 -13.28 12.33 1.19
CA GLU A 134 -12.14 11.45 1.46
C GLU A 134 -10.99 12.19 2.13
N ARG A 135 -10.70 13.45 1.75
CA ARG A 135 -9.74 14.32 2.45
C ARG A 135 -10.13 14.54 3.91
N GLU A 136 -11.39 14.80 4.19
CA GLU A 136 -11.92 14.98 5.54
C GLU A 136 -11.79 13.70 6.38
N LYS A 137 -12.04 12.52 5.80
CA LYS A 137 -11.79 11.24 6.50
C LYS A 137 -10.31 11.08 6.85
N LEU A 138 -9.41 11.43 5.95
CA LEU A 138 -7.97 11.35 6.17
C LEU A 138 -7.51 12.37 7.23
N ARG A 139 -8.05 13.60 7.24
CA ARG A 139 -7.82 14.58 8.30
C ARG A 139 -8.27 14.05 9.67
N ARG A 140 -9.48 13.49 9.76
CA ARG A 140 -9.99 12.87 11.00
C ARG A 140 -9.13 11.73 11.48
N LEU A 141 -8.64 10.89 10.56
CA LEU A 141 -7.74 9.79 10.90
C LEU A 141 -6.40 10.31 11.43
N ALA A 142 -5.81 11.32 10.78
CA ALA A 142 -4.58 11.95 11.24
C ALA A 142 -4.75 12.54 12.65
N GLU A 143 -5.86 13.24 12.91
CA GLU A 143 -6.18 13.77 14.24
C GLU A 143 -6.40 12.68 15.28
N LEU A 144 -7.07 11.58 14.92
CA LEU A 144 -7.21 10.43 15.81
C LEU A 144 -5.85 9.81 16.16
N ILE A 145 -4.96 9.65 15.17
CA ILE A 145 -3.62 9.13 15.41
C ILE A 145 -2.84 10.07 16.33
N LYS A 146 -2.84 11.39 16.07
CA LYS A 146 -2.21 12.39 16.94
C LYS A 146 -2.76 12.31 18.37
N PHE A 147 -4.07 12.18 18.51
CA PHE A 147 -4.73 12.04 19.81
C PHE A 147 -4.32 10.75 20.54
N GLN A 148 -4.11 9.64 19.83
CA GLN A 148 -3.67 8.38 20.43
C GLN A 148 -2.16 8.39 20.75
N LEU A 149 -1.37 9.08 19.95
CA LEU A 149 0.09 9.21 20.14
C LEU A 149 0.46 10.31 21.12
N ASN A 150 -0.51 11.08 21.65
CA ASN A 150 -0.25 12.16 22.59
C ASN A 150 0.52 11.64 23.83
N PRO A 151 1.79 12.06 24.01
CA PRO A 151 2.65 11.58 25.10
C PRO A 151 2.10 11.84 26.50
N ASP A 152 1.26 12.86 26.68
CA ASP A 152 0.71 13.23 27.99
C ASP A 152 -0.42 12.31 28.46
N LYS A 153 -1.01 11.51 27.56
CA LYS A 153 -2.02 10.51 27.89
C LYS A 153 -1.41 9.24 28.49
N PHE A 154 -0.09 9.11 28.42
CA PHE A 154 0.61 7.94 28.90
C PHE A 154 1.21 8.15 30.30
N PRO A 155 1.10 7.17 31.20
CA PRO A 155 1.71 7.25 32.53
C PRO A 155 3.24 7.40 32.41
N LYS A 156 3.79 8.47 33.00
CA LYS A 156 5.23 8.72 33.07
C LYS A 156 5.79 7.98 34.28
N VAL A 157 6.59 6.94 34.08
CA VAL A 157 7.12 6.08 35.18
C VAL A 157 8.64 6.17 35.25
N LYS A 158 9.20 6.22 36.47
CA LYS A 158 10.65 6.35 36.69
C LYS A 158 11.41 5.01 36.53
N PHE A 159 10.86 3.89 36.99
CA PHE A 159 11.48 2.55 36.88
C PHE A 159 10.42 1.45 36.87
N CYS A 160 10.40 0.60 35.83
CA CYS A 160 9.59 -0.62 35.71
C CYS A 160 10.14 -1.50 34.56
N ASP A 161 9.91 -2.81 34.63
CA ASP A 161 10.30 -3.85 33.63
C ASP A 161 9.42 -3.86 32.37
N ASP A 162 8.53 -2.87 32.21
CA ASP A 162 7.68 -2.73 31.04
C ASP A 162 8.41 -2.06 29.86
N VAL A 163 7.94 -2.35 28.64
CA VAL A 163 8.49 -1.83 27.38
C VAL A 163 8.54 -0.30 27.42
N LYS A 164 9.72 0.25 27.12
CA LYS A 164 10.03 1.67 27.20
C LYS A 164 10.08 2.30 25.81
N ILE A 165 9.09 3.13 25.47
CA ILE A 165 9.11 3.95 24.24
C ILE A 165 9.43 5.40 24.62
N PRO A 166 10.56 5.97 24.17
CA PRO A 166 10.88 7.38 24.42
C PRO A 166 9.79 8.31 23.88
N VAL A 167 9.43 9.34 24.64
CA VAL A 167 8.49 10.39 24.19
C VAL A 167 8.93 11.03 22.88
N SER A 168 10.24 11.19 22.66
CA SER A 168 10.81 11.69 21.40
C SER A 168 10.43 10.84 20.20
N THR A 169 10.26 9.52 20.35
CA THR A 169 9.82 8.63 19.26
C THR A 169 8.39 8.94 18.84
N LEU A 170 7.48 9.19 19.79
CA LEU A 170 6.10 9.56 19.50
C LEU A 170 6.02 10.96 18.87
N GLN A 171 6.82 11.90 19.36
CA GLN A 171 6.94 13.24 18.79
C GLN A 171 7.46 13.21 17.35
N LEU A 172 8.45 12.36 17.06
CA LEU A 172 8.96 12.20 15.70
C LEU A 172 7.92 11.58 14.76
N LEU A 173 7.12 10.63 15.25
CA LEU A 173 6.02 10.05 14.48
C LEU A 173 4.95 11.10 14.16
N ILE A 174 4.57 11.92 15.14
CA ILE A 174 3.64 13.04 14.95
C ILE A 174 4.21 14.03 13.93
N LYS A 175 5.51 14.35 14.01
CA LYS A 175 6.19 15.21 13.05
C LYS A 175 6.13 14.64 11.63
N LYS A 176 6.44 13.36 11.43
CA LYS A 176 6.31 12.69 10.12
C LYS A 176 4.88 12.72 9.58
N ILE A 177 3.88 12.48 10.42
CA ILE A 177 2.47 12.61 10.03
C ILE A 177 2.17 14.03 9.54
N ASN A 178 2.72 15.06 10.19
CA ASN A 178 2.55 16.44 9.79
C ASN A 178 3.32 16.82 8.51
N GLU A 179 4.45 16.19 8.23
CA GLU A 179 5.29 16.53 7.06
C GLU A 179 4.89 15.73 5.82
N GLU A 180 4.55 14.45 5.97
CA GLU A 180 4.35 13.51 4.86
C GLU A 180 2.87 13.28 4.53
N TYR A 181 1.95 13.51 5.48
CA TYR A 181 0.53 13.14 5.36
C TYR A 181 -0.45 14.31 5.57
N VAL A 182 0.04 15.56 5.57
CA VAL A 182 -0.84 16.73 5.59
C VAL A 182 -1.46 16.95 4.22
N LEU A 183 -2.79 16.80 4.17
CA LEU A 183 -3.67 17.06 3.02
C LEU A 183 -4.30 18.45 3.05
#